data_AF-A0A359KN03-F1
#
_entry.id   AF-A0A359KN03-F1
#
_cell.length_a   1.000
_cell.length_b   1.000
_cell.length_c   1.000
_cell.angle_alpha   90.00
_cell.angle_beta   90.00
_cell.angle_gamma   90.00
#
_symmetry.space_group_name_H-M   'P 1'
#
loop_
_entity.id
_entity.type
_entity.pdbx_description
1 polymer ?
#
loop_
_entity_poly.entity_id
_entity_poly.type
_entity_poly.pdbx_seq_one_letter_code
_entity_poly.pdbx_strand_id
1 'polypeptide(L)'
;MDLAAPDDWAMDFVARDRACSWSSEGRLMADLQTTVANPFADLDLDRLRTRTCAKWNLYPTDVLPLWVAEMDAYVAQPIVDAVMAALANGDTGYPWGRGYAEAYASYASDRWGYSPDITATAMVADVMSGVR
;
A
#
# COMPACT_ATOMS: atom_id res chain seq x y z
N MET A 1 38.74 2.25 -3.73
CA MET A 1 38.05 3.27 -2.91
C MET A 1 36.58 2.99 -3.14
N ASP A 2 36.02 2.21 -2.23
CA ASP A 2 34.75 1.51 -2.37
C ASP A 2 33.60 2.46 -2.05
N LEU A 3 32.60 2.54 -2.94
CA LEU A 3 31.37 3.29 -2.73
C LEU A 3 30.31 2.31 -2.22
N ALA A 4 30.30 2.08 -0.91
CA ALA A 4 29.20 1.39 -0.24
C ALA A 4 28.00 2.33 -0.13
N ALA A 5 26.88 1.96 -0.75
CA ALA A 5 25.57 2.55 -0.50
C ALA A 5 25.05 2.09 0.88
N PRO A 6 24.40 2.93 1.70
CA PRO A 6 23.82 2.48 2.96
C PRO A 6 22.44 1.84 2.74
N ASP A 7 22.31 0.58 3.17
CA ASP A 7 21.15 -0.33 3.06
C ASP A 7 19.96 0.00 4.02
N ASP A 8 19.60 1.26 4.22
CA ASP A 8 18.70 1.66 5.33
C ASP A 8 17.24 1.99 4.91
N TRP A 9 16.98 2.32 3.65
CA TRP A 9 15.76 3.02 3.22
C TRP A 9 14.40 2.37 3.57
N ALA A 10 14.37 1.05 3.82
CA ALA A 10 13.14 0.32 4.13
C ALA A 10 12.65 0.53 5.57
N MET A 11 13.54 0.82 6.54
CA MET A 11 13.16 1.01 7.95
C MET A 11 12.61 2.42 8.23
N ASP A 12 13.04 3.40 7.44
CA ASP A 12 12.62 4.80 7.54
C ASP A 12 11.15 5.01 7.11
N PHE A 13 10.54 4.02 6.43
CA PHE A 13 9.12 4.01 6.05
C PHE A 13 8.20 3.77 7.26
N VAL A 14 8.62 2.95 8.23
CA VAL A 14 7.81 2.56 9.40
C VAL A 14 8.00 3.53 10.58
N ALA A 15 9.16 4.17 10.68
CA ALA A 15 9.54 4.92 11.89
C ALA A 15 9.03 6.38 11.95
N ARG A 16 8.62 6.97 10.82
CA ARG A 16 8.38 8.42 10.70
C ARG A 16 6.94 8.89 10.97
N ASP A 17 5.99 7.99 11.18
CA ASP A 17 4.57 8.33 11.39
C ASP A 17 4.24 8.75 12.85
N ARG A 18 5.17 9.42 13.54
CA ARG A 18 5.03 9.82 14.96
C ARG A 18 4.25 11.12 15.19
N ALA A 19 3.71 11.75 14.16
CA ALA A 19 3.06 13.06 14.28
C ALA A 19 1.53 13.03 14.39
N CYS A 20 0.89 11.85 14.32
CA CYS A 20 -0.56 11.74 14.53
C CYS A 20 -0.85 11.39 15.99
N SER A 21 -1.28 12.37 16.78
CA SER A 21 -1.66 12.18 18.19
C SER A 21 -2.98 11.43 18.30
N TRP A 22 -2.94 10.09 18.27
CA TRP A 22 -4.04 9.25 18.71
C TRP A 22 -3.90 8.97 20.20
N SER A 23 -4.95 9.28 20.96
CA SER A 23 -4.99 9.21 22.42
C SER A 23 -4.86 7.77 22.94
N SER A 24 -3.85 7.57 23.78
CA SER A 24 -3.71 6.59 24.88
C SER A 24 -4.68 5.41 24.95
N GLU A 25 -4.26 4.23 24.48
CA GLU A 25 -4.52 2.96 25.16
C GLU A 25 -3.41 1.96 24.78
N GLY A 26 -2.46 1.73 25.69
CA GLY A 26 -1.18 1.04 25.47
C GLY A 26 -1.23 -0.46 25.15
N ARG A 27 -2.34 -0.95 24.60
CA ARG A 27 -2.50 -2.35 24.15
C ARG A 27 -2.60 -2.46 22.61
N LEU A 28 -3.03 -1.40 21.91
CA LEU A 28 -3.12 -1.37 20.45
C LEU A 28 -1.75 -1.28 19.75
N MET A 29 -0.78 -0.59 20.35
CA MET A 29 0.57 -0.45 19.76
C MET A 29 1.36 -1.77 19.72
N ALA A 30 1.09 -2.70 20.65
CA ALA A 30 1.68 -4.03 20.64
C ALA A 30 1.03 -4.96 19.60
N ASP A 31 -0.25 -4.73 19.28
CA ASP A 31 -0.99 -5.48 18.25
C ASP A 31 -0.62 -4.99 16.83
N LEU A 32 -0.35 -3.69 16.66
CA LEU A 32 0.19 -3.12 15.43
C LEU A 32 1.64 -3.56 15.15
N GLN A 33 2.36 -4.04 16.17
CA GLN A 33 3.70 -4.62 16.04
C GLN A 33 3.70 -6.04 15.46
N THR A 34 2.54 -6.65 15.20
CA THR A 34 2.45 -7.72 14.18
C THR A 34 2.52 -7.11 12.77
N THR A 35 3.41 -6.13 12.61
CA THR A 35 4.04 -5.80 11.36
C THR A 35 4.59 -7.11 10.84
N VAL A 36 4.17 -7.57 9.66
CA VAL A 36 4.92 -8.61 8.96
C VAL A 36 6.31 -8.01 8.79
N ALA A 37 7.27 -8.41 9.64
CA ALA A 37 8.57 -7.75 9.77
C ALA A 37 9.35 -7.74 8.44
N ASN A 38 8.89 -8.54 7.49
CA ASN A 38 9.23 -8.48 6.08
C ASN A 38 7.96 -8.81 5.25
N PRO A 39 7.46 -7.92 4.38
CA PRO A 39 6.27 -8.17 3.57
C PRO A 39 6.43 -9.33 2.56
N PHE A 40 7.65 -9.84 2.42
CA PHE A 40 8.04 -11.01 1.63
C PHE A 40 8.44 -12.22 2.48
N ALA A 41 8.41 -12.13 3.81
CA ALA A 41 8.63 -13.30 4.66
C ALA A 41 7.48 -14.30 4.46
N ASP A 42 7.82 -15.59 4.48
CA ASP A 42 6.87 -16.70 4.44
C ASP A 42 5.96 -16.75 3.21
N LEU A 43 6.48 -16.31 2.04
CA LEU A 43 5.81 -16.51 0.76
C LEU A 43 5.81 -17.99 0.36
N ASP A 44 4.63 -18.59 0.38
CA ASP A 44 4.39 -19.94 -0.13
C ASP A 44 3.97 -19.92 -1.60
N LEU A 45 4.68 -20.65 -2.44
CA LEU A 45 4.43 -20.72 -3.88
C LEU A 45 3.06 -21.33 -4.19
N ASP A 46 2.62 -22.32 -3.42
CA ASP A 46 1.32 -22.95 -3.65
C ASP A 46 0.18 -21.98 -3.33
N ARG A 47 0.32 -21.18 -2.26
CA ARG A 47 -0.58 -20.05 -1.99
C ARG A 47 -0.55 -18.98 -3.08
N LEU A 48 0.62 -18.61 -3.60
CA LEU A 48 0.71 -17.61 -4.67
C LEU A 48 -0.01 -18.10 -5.95
N ARG A 49 0.06 -19.39 -6.25
CA ARG A 49 -0.66 -20.03 -7.36
C ARG A 49 -2.19 -20.07 -7.18
N THR A 50 -2.73 -19.81 -5.99
CA THR A 50 -4.19 -19.67 -5.81
C THR A 50 -4.71 -18.29 -6.19
N ARG A 51 -3.83 -17.32 -6.49
CA ARG A 51 -4.24 -15.99 -6.92
C ARG A 51 -4.91 -16.06 -8.29
N THR A 52 -5.95 -15.27 -8.49
CA THR A 52 -6.73 -15.23 -9.75
C THR A 52 -6.22 -14.20 -10.75
N CYS A 53 -5.12 -13.50 -10.45
CA CYS A 53 -4.56 -12.44 -11.29
C CYS A 53 -3.78 -12.98 -12.51
N ALA A 54 -3.57 -12.11 -13.49
CA ALA A 54 -2.86 -12.45 -14.73
C ALA A 54 -1.43 -12.94 -14.48
N LYS A 55 -0.72 -12.35 -13.50
CA LYS A 55 0.65 -12.73 -13.14
C LYS A 55 0.78 -14.25 -12.92
N TRP A 56 -0.14 -14.83 -12.15
CA TRP A 56 -0.09 -16.23 -11.72
C TRP A 56 -0.87 -17.21 -12.61
N ASN A 57 -1.61 -16.72 -13.63
CA ASN A 57 -2.46 -17.56 -14.49
C ASN A 57 -2.12 -17.51 -15.99
N LEU A 58 -1.31 -16.56 -16.46
CA LEU A 58 -1.04 -16.40 -17.89
C LEU A 58 -0.14 -17.51 -18.46
N TYR A 59 0.80 -18.02 -17.67
CA TYR A 59 1.76 -19.04 -18.09
C TYR A 59 1.53 -20.36 -17.34
N PRO A 60 1.96 -21.51 -17.90
CA PRO A 60 1.97 -22.80 -17.21
C PRO A 60 2.64 -22.75 -15.83
N THR A 61 2.22 -23.63 -14.91
CA THR A 61 2.62 -23.57 -13.50
C THR A 61 4.10 -23.89 -13.24
N ASP A 62 4.80 -24.47 -14.21
CA ASP A 62 6.25 -24.69 -14.22
C ASP A 62 7.07 -23.45 -14.59
N VAL A 63 6.41 -22.34 -14.98
CA VAL A 63 7.03 -21.05 -15.26
C VAL A 63 6.85 -20.11 -14.06
N LEU A 64 7.95 -19.54 -13.56
CA LEU A 64 7.91 -18.51 -12.51
C LEU A 64 7.60 -17.12 -13.14
N PRO A 65 6.52 -16.43 -12.76
CA PRO A 65 6.11 -15.19 -13.43
C PRO A 65 6.81 -13.95 -12.86
N LEU A 66 7.76 -13.40 -13.61
CA LEU A 66 8.56 -12.20 -13.25
C LEU A 66 8.40 -11.04 -14.25
N TRP A 67 7.25 -10.96 -14.93
CA TRP A 67 7.08 -10.13 -16.13
C TRP A 67 6.24 -8.86 -15.94
N VAL A 68 5.34 -8.85 -14.97
CA VAL A 68 4.41 -7.72 -14.72
C VAL A 68 4.76 -7.01 -13.41
N ALA A 69 4.53 -5.70 -13.37
CA ALA A 69 4.69 -4.85 -12.19
C ALA A 69 3.57 -5.08 -11.15
N GLU A 70 3.45 -6.32 -10.67
CA GLU A 70 2.57 -6.73 -9.59
C GLU A 70 3.43 -7.45 -8.53
N MET A 71 3.23 -7.11 -7.25
CA MET A 71 4.09 -7.60 -6.16
C MET A 71 3.55 -8.89 -5.52
N ASP A 72 4.45 -9.80 -5.17
CA ASP A 72 4.15 -10.94 -4.30
C ASP A 72 4.43 -10.57 -2.85
N ALA A 73 3.65 -9.63 -2.31
CA ALA A 73 3.74 -9.19 -0.94
C ALA A 73 2.40 -9.35 -0.23
N TYR A 74 2.42 -9.40 1.09
CA TYR A 74 1.20 -9.22 1.88
C TYR A 74 0.74 -7.76 1.82
N VAL A 75 -0.57 -7.57 1.66
CA VAL A 75 -1.20 -6.25 1.77
C VAL A 75 -1.10 -5.80 3.23
N ALA A 76 -0.78 -4.52 3.45
CA ALA A 76 -0.69 -3.96 4.79
C ALA A 76 -2.04 -4.07 5.52
N GLN A 77 -2.02 -4.53 6.77
CA GLN A 77 -3.24 -4.77 7.56
C GLN A 77 -4.22 -3.58 7.58
N PRO A 78 -3.77 -2.30 7.72
CA PRO A 78 -4.68 -1.16 7.68
C PRO A 78 -5.49 -1.04 6.38
N ILE A 79 -4.93 -1.48 5.24
CA ILE A 79 -5.63 -1.47 3.95
C ILE A 79 -6.71 -2.56 3.95
N VAL A 80 -6.38 -3.76 4.44
CA VAL A 80 -7.33 -4.88 4.54
C VAL A 80 -8.52 -4.47 5.42
N ASP A 81 -8.25 -3.90 6.59
CA ASP A 81 -9.28 -3.48 7.55
C ASP A 81 -10.19 -2.40 6.95
N ALA A 82 -9.62 -1.39 6.28
CA ALA A 82 -10.39 -0.32 5.65
C ALA A 82 -11.32 -0.85 4.54
N VAL A 83 -10.83 -1.76 3.69
CA VAL A 83 -11.63 -2.37 2.62
C VAL A 83 -12.74 -3.24 3.22
N MET A 84 -12.43 -4.05 4.23
CA MET A 84 -13.42 -4.89 4.89
C MET A 84 -14.51 -4.07 5.58
N ALA A 85 -14.16 -2.95 6.21
CA ALA A 85 -15.13 -2.03 6.81
C ALA A 85 -16.07 -1.41 5.77
N ALA A 86 -15.53 -0.94 4.63
CA ALA A 86 -16.33 -0.41 3.54
C ALA A 86 -17.31 -1.45 2.98
N LEU A 87 -16.86 -2.69 2.79
CA LEU A 87 -17.72 -3.79 2.34
C LEU A 87 -18.81 -4.13 3.36
N ALA A 88 -18.47 -4.18 4.65
CA ALA A 88 -19.44 -4.44 5.72
C ALA A 88 -20.51 -3.34 5.81
N ASN A 89 -20.16 -2.08 5.50
CA ASN A 89 -21.09 -0.96 5.46
C ASN A 89 -21.91 -0.89 4.17
N GLY A 90 -21.56 -1.66 3.14
CA GLY A 90 -22.22 -1.60 1.83
C GLY A 90 -21.78 -0.42 0.97
N ASP A 91 -20.57 0.12 1.19
CA ASP A 91 -20.01 1.28 0.49
C ASP A 91 -19.53 0.93 -0.93
N THR A 92 -20.40 0.34 -1.76
CA THR A 92 -20.12 -0.05 -3.15
C THR A 92 -20.81 0.88 -4.16
N GLY A 93 -21.19 2.08 -3.72
CA GLY A 93 -21.87 3.10 -4.51
C GLY A 93 -20.91 4.04 -5.26
N TYR A 94 -21.45 5.13 -5.81
CA TYR A 94 -20.65 6.15 -6.49
C TYR A 94 -19.75 6.90 -5.49
N PRO A 95 -18.47 7.15 -5.83
CA PRO A 95 -17.56 7.89 -4.97
C PRO A 95 -17.97 9.37 -4.87
N TRP A 96 -17.70 9.98 -3.71
CA TRP A 96 -17.99 11.40 -3.45
C TRP A 96 -16.90 12.04 -2.59
N GLY A 97 -16.65 13.34 -2.80
CA GLY A 97 -15.75 14.14 -1.96
C GLY A 97 -14.29 14.21 -2.46
N ARG A 98 -13.42 14.75 -1.60
CA ARG A 98 -12.01 15.05 -1.90
C ARG A 98 -11.00 14.28 -1.03
N GLY A 99 -11.46 13.30 -0.26
CA GLY A 99 -10.62 12.60 0.74
C GLY A 99 -9.34 11.99 0.15
N TYR A 100 -9.38 11.45 -1.07
CA TYR A 100 -8.17 10.94 -1.74
C TYR A 100 -7.16 12.05 -2.07
N ALA A 101 -7.63 13.22 -2.52
CA ALA A 101 -6.76 14.34 -2.85
C ALA A 101 -6.11 14.94 -1.58
N GLU A 102 -6.87 15.02 -0.49
CA GLU A 102 -6.39 15.48 0.82
C GLU A 102 -5.34 14.51 1.40
N ALA A 103 -5.61 13.21 1.35
CA ALA A 103 -4.66 12.18 1.79
C ALA A 103 -3.37 12.21 0.96
N TYR A 104 -3.47 12.36 -0.37
CA TYR A 104 -2.31 12.50 -1.25
C TYR A 104 -1.50 13.77 -0.94
N ALA A 105 -2.15 14.91 -0.71
CA ALA A 105 -1.48 16.15 -0.38
C ALA A 105 -0.69 16.06 0.94
N SER A 106 -1.25 15.42 1.97
CA SER A 106 -0.54 15.14 3.22
C SER A 106 0.68 14.27 2.97
N TYR A 107 0.50 13.12 2.31
CA TYR A 107 1.58 12.19 2.00
C TYR A 107 2.71 12.83 1.18
N ALA A 108 2.36 13.58 0.13
CA ALA A 108 3.32 14.27 -0.72
C ALA A 108 4.11 15.36 0.03
N SER A 109 3.44 16.06 0.95
CA SER A 109 4.09 17.05 1.81
C SER A 109 5.09 16.39 2.74
N ASP A 110 4.68 15.33 3.44
CA ASP A 110 5.52 14.65 4.44
C ASP A 110 6.70 13.91 3.81
N ARG A 111 6.48 13.26 2.66
CA ARG A 111 7.49 12.41 2.01
C ARG A 111 8.39 13.18 1.05
N TRP A 112 7.86 14.18 0.37
CA TRP A 112 8.56 14.86 -0.72
C TRP A 112 8.67 16.37 -0.55
N GLY A 113 8.07 16.95 0.50
CA GLY A 113 7.99 18.41 0.66
C GLY A 113 7.16 19.09 -0.43
N TYR A 114 6.29 18.33 -1.12
CA TYR A 114 5.46 18.82 -2.21
C TYR A 114 4.01 18.98 -1.76
N SER A 115 3.45 20.18 -1.89
CA SER A 115 2.08 20.50 -1.50
C SER A 115 1.20 20.73 -2.75
N PRO A 116 0.54 19.70 -3.31
CA PRO A 116 -0.32 19.85 -4.47
C PRO A 116 -1.60 20.64 -4.14
N ASP A 117 -2.07 21.46 -5.09
CA ASP A 117 -3.40 22.07 -5.02
C ASP A 117 -4.48 21.00 -5.23
N ILE A 118 -5.19 20.63 -4.17
CA ILE A 118 -6.25 19.62 -4.22
C ILE A 118 -7.41 20.03 -5.14
N THR A 119 -7.58 21.33 -5.43
CA THR A 119 -8.62 21.82 -6.34
C THR A 119 -8.30 21.53 -7.79
N ALA A 120 -7.02 21.34 -8.11
CA ALA A 120 -6.50 20.97 -9.42
C ALA A 120 -6.36 19.43 -9.62
N THR A 121 -7.02 18.62 -8.79
CA THR A 121 -7.00 17.15 -8.89
C THR A 121 -8.27 16.61 -9.53
N ALA A 122 -8.13 15.50 -10.26
CA ALA A 122 -9.23 14.73 -10.81
C ALA A 122 -9.11 13.27 -10.36
N MET A 123 -10.22 12.69 -9.89
CA MET A 123 -10.25 11.27 -9.55
C MET A 123 -10.40 10.43 -10.81
N VAL A 124 -9.50 9.46 -10.97
CA VAL A 124 -9.50 8.49 -12.07
C VAL A 124 -9.33 7.09 -11.50
N ALA A 125 -9.86 6.08 -12.18
CA ALA A 125 -9.78 4.69 -11.73
C ALA A 125 -8.34 4.12 -11.82
N ASP A 126 -7.57 4.60 -12.79
CA ASP A 126 -6.19 4.20 -13.03
C ASP A 126 -5.43 5.30 -13.78
N VAL A 127 -4.10 5.21 -13.79
CA VAL A 127 -3.22 6.19 -14.43
C VAL A 127 -3.46 6.29 -15.93
N MET A 128 -3.67 5.18 -16.63
CA MET A 128 -3.84 5.18 -18.09
C MET A 128 -5.13 5.90 -18.50
N SER A 129 -6.19 5.74 -17.71
CA SER A 129 -7.44 6.51 -17.88
C SER A 129 -7.28 8.00 -17.56
N GLY A 130 -6.25 8.40 -16.81
CA GLY A 130 -5.95 9.78 -16.46
C GLY A 130 -5.05 10.52 -17.43
N VAL A 131 -4.19 9.79 -18.17
CA VAL A 131 -3.41 10.36 -19.26
C VAL A 131 -4.34 10.59 -20.45
N ARG A 132 -4.77 11.84 -20.65
CA ARG A 132 -5.58 12.28 -21.78
C ARG A 132 -4.93 13.47 -22.47
#